data_AF-A0A967P9U9-F1
#
_entry.id   AF-A0A967P9U9-F1
#
_cell.length_a   1.000
_cell.length_b   1.000
_cell.length_c   1.000
_cell.angle_alpha   90.00
_cell.angle_beta   90.00
_cell.angle_gamma   90.00
#
_symmetry.space_group_name_H-M   'P 1'
#
loop_
_entity.id
_entity.type
_entity.pdbx_description
1 polymer ?
#
loop_
_entity_poly.entity_id
_entity_poly.type
_entity_poly.pdbx_seq_one_letter_code
_entity_poly.pdbx_strand_id
1 'polypeptide(L)' 'IIKDKDLFRILTELESAQSPKIIIDGKKYILLASNSYLGLSVEPRVIKAAIQAAEKYGTGSGGSRLVS' A
#
# COMPACT_ATOMS: atom_id res chain seq x y z
N ILE A 1 28.47 7.31 11.50
CA ILE A 1 28.86 6.53 10.29
C ILE A 1 27.81 6.60 9.17
N ILE A 2 26.56 6.15 9.35
CA ILE A 2 25.56 6.11 8.24
C ILE A 2 25.11 7.53 7.83
N LYS A 3 24.86 8.40 8.81
CA LYS A 3 24.49 9.81 8.57
C LYS A 3 25.65 10.60 7.94
N ASP A 4 26.84 10.44 8.48
CA ASP A 4 28.06 11.11 7.99
C ASP A 4 28.51 10.65 6.59
N LYS A 5 27.89 9.59 6.05
CA LYS A 5 28.13 9.05 4.71
C LYS A 5 26.95 9.26 3.76
N ASP A 6 25.94 10.05 4.15
CA ASP A 6 24.72 10.29 3.36
C ASP A 6 23.94 9.03 2.96
N LEU A 7 24.09 7.94 3.73
CA LEU A 7 23.38 6.66 3.49
C LEU A 7 22.10 6.54 4.31
N PHE A 8 21.76 7.57 5.09
CA PHE A 8 20.57 7.57 5.92
C PHE A 8 19.32 7.73 5.05
N ARG A 9 18.38 6.79 5.18
CA ARG A 9 17.14 6.79 4.40
C ARG A 9 16.05 7.55 5.13
N ILE A 10 15.25 8.28 4.37
CA ILE A 10 14.07 8.99 4.84
C ILE A 10 12.86 8.38 4.13
N LEU A 11 11.80 8.10 4.89
CA LEU A 11 10.56 7.61 4.33
C LEU A 11 9.76 8.79 3.76
N THR A 12 9.15 8.58 2.60
CA THR A 12 8.24 9.54 1.99
C THR A 12 6.81 9.11 2.29
N GLU A 13 6.06 9.98 2.95
CA GLU A 13 4.64 9.78 3.22
C GLU A 13 3.81 10.10 1.97
N LEU A 14 2.81 9.27 1.69
CA LEU A 14 1.85 9.51 0.60
C LEU A 14 0.53 9.95 1.21
N GLU A 15 0.01 11.08 0.76
CA GLU A 15 -1.28 11.64 1.21
C GLU A 15 -2.47 11.11 0.39
N SER A 16 -2.21 10.20 -0.54
CA SER A 16 -3.20 9.61 -1.45
C SER A 16 -3.02 8.11 -1.57
N ALA A 17 -4.04 7.41 -2.05
CA ALA A 17 -3.91 6.01 -2.46
C ALA A 17 -2.79 5.82 -3.51
N GLN A 18 -2.18 4.64 -3.53
CA GLN A 18 -1.11 4.34 -4.47
C GLN A 18 -1.66 4.20 -5.90
N SER A 19 -1.46 5.24 -6.71
CA SER A 19 -1.91 5.29 -8.10
C SER A 19 -0.83 5.94 -8.99
N PRO A 20 -1.00 5.97 -10.33
CA PRO A 20 -0.07 6.68 -11.21
C PRO A 20 0.13 8.16 -10.87
N LYS A 21 -0.86 8.80 -10.21
CA LYS A 21 -0.78 10.17 -9.70
C LYS A 21 -0.95 10.16 -8.18
N ILE A 22 -0.01 10.78 -7.48
CA ILE A 22 0.01 10.81 -6.02
C ILE A 22 0.14 12.23 -5.48
N ILE A 23 -0.10 12.38 -4.18
CA ILE A 23 0.09 13.61 -3.43
C ILE A 23 1.20 13.40 -2.39
N ILE A 24 2.20 14.28 -2.39
CA ILE A 24 3.27 14.37 -1.39
C ILE A 24 3.39 15.85 -1.01
N ASP A 25 3.32 16.17 0.28
CA ASP A 25 3.38 17.54 0.82
C ASP A 25 2.39 18.50 0.11
N GLY A 26 1.15 18.04 -0.08
CA GLY A 26 0.10 18.76 -0.80
C GLY A 26 0.32 18.97 -2.31
N LYS A 27 1.40 18.44 -2.90
CA LYS A 27 1.73 18.59 -4.33
C LYS A 27 1.48 17.31 -5.11
N LYS A 28 1.03 17.46 -6.37
CA LYS A 28 0.74 16.33 -7.27
C LYS A 28 2.00 15.87 -8.00
N TYR A 29 2.23 14.56 -8.02
CA TYR A 29 3.35 13.92 -8.71
C TYR A 29 2.88 12.74 -9.57
N ILE A 30 3.70 12.35 -10.55
CA ILE A 30 3.58 11.07 -11.25
C ILE A 30 4.45 10.05 -10.51
N LEU A 31 3.86 8.93 -10.06
CA LEU A 31 4.58 7.92 -9.30
C LEU A 31 5.26 6.91 -10.23
N LEU A 32 6.59 7.01 -10.33
CA LEU A 32 7.44 6.09 -11.10
C LEU A 32 8.29 5.17 -10.20
N ALA A 33 8.10 5.22 -8.88
CA ALA A 33 8.85 4.47 -7.87
C ALA A 33 7.98 3.41 -7.15
N SER A 34 6.92 2.92 -7.81
CA SER A 34 6.01 1.90 -7.28
C SER A 34 6.28 0.54 -7.90
N ASN A 35 5.91 -0.51 -7.17
CA ASN A 35 5.83 -1.89 -7.67
C ASN A 35 4.42 -2.26 -8.19
N SER A 36 3.47 -1.31 -8.25
CA SER A 36 2.10 -1.55 -8.73
C SER A 36 2.03 -1.47 -10.25
N TYR A 37 2.62 -2.46 -10.93
CA TYR A 37 2.75 -2.49 -12.40
C TYR A 37 1.42 -2.52 -13.14
N LEU A 38 0.44 -3.24 -12.60
CA LEU A 38 -0.88 -3.46 -13.22
C LEU A 38 -1.98 -2.58 -12.61
N GLY A 39 -1.67 -1.75 -11.62
CA GLY A 39 -2.65 -0.90 -10.93
C GLY A 39 -3.68 -1.67 -10.09
N LEU A 40 -3.46 -2.95 -9.80
CA LEU A 40 -4.43 -3.79 -9.07
C LEU A 40 -4.65 -3.34 -7.62
N SER A 41 -3.70 -2.62 -7.03
CA SER A 41 -3.80 -2.08 -5.67
C SER A 41 -4.96 -1.09 -5.49
N VAL A 42 -5.42 -0.46 -6.57
CA VAL A 42 -6.53 0.51 -6.58
C VAL A 42 -7.67 0.08 -7.49
N GLU A 43 -7.64 -1.17 -7.96
CA GLU A 43 -8.66 -1.68 -8.87
C GLU A 43 -9.99 -1.91 -8.10
N PRO A 44 -11.13 -1.35 -8.58
CA PRO A 44 -12.38 -1.36 -7.81
C PRO A 44 -12.95 -2.76 -7.51
N ARG A 45 -12.80 -3.74 -8.41
CA ARG A 45 -13.26 -5.12 -8.19
C ARG A 45 -12.43 -5.81 -7.12
N VAL A 46 -11.11 -5.58 -7.08
CA VAL A 46 -10.22 -6.12 -6.02
C VAL A 46 -10.58 -5.53 -4.67
N ILE A 47 -10.75 -4.20 -4.58
CA ILE A 47 -11.17 -3.52 -3.34
C ILE A 47 -12.52 -4.06 -2.86
N LYS A 48 -13.51 -4.18 -3.77
CA LYS A 48 -14.83 -4.71 -3.43
C LYS A 48 -14.78 -6.15 -2.94
N ALA A 49 -13.98 -7.00 -3.57
CA ALA A 49 -13.80 -8.39 -3.13
C ALA A 49 -13.17 -8.46 -1.73
N ALA A 50 -12.20 -7.58 -1.43
CA ALA A 50 -11.58 -7.50 -0.11
C ALA A 50 -12.57 -7.05 0.98
N ILE A 51 -13.41 -6.03 0.69
CA ILE A 51 -14.48 -5.59 1.59
C ILE A 51 -15.45 -6.74 1.88
N GLN A 52 -15.94 -7.40 0.84
CA GLN A 52 -16.87 -8.53 0.98
C GLN A 52 -16.28 -9.69 1.79
N ALA A 53 -14.99 -9.98 1.60
CA ALA A 53 -14.30 -11.01 2.37
C ALA A 53 -14.20 -10.63 3.86
N ALA A 54 -13.86 -9.37 4.16
CA ALA A 54 -13.78 -8.89 5.53
C ALA A 54 -15.15 -8.89 6.23
N GLU A 55 -16.22 -8.51 5.54
CA GLU A 55 -17.60 -8.57 6.07
C GLU A 55 -18.04 -10.02 6.34
N LYS A 56 -17.69 -10.96 5.44
CA LYS A 56 -18.13 -12.35 5.52
C LYS A 56 -17.32 -13.19 6.51
N TYR A 57 -16.01 -12.97 6.58
CA TYR A 57 -15.08 -13.86 7.29
C TYR A 57 -14.37 -13.18 8.47
N GLY A 58 -14.53 -11.87 8.66
CA GLY A 58 -13.79 -11.10 9.64
C GLY A 58 -12.38 -10.71 9.16
N THR A 59 -11.62 -10.07 10.04
CA THR A 59 -10.32 -9.45 9.72
C THR A 59 -9.12 -10.38 9.87
N GLY A 60 -9.28 -11.55 10.49
CA GLY A 60 -8.19 -12.48 10.76
C GLY A 60 -8.64 -13.93 10.68
N SER A 61 -7.70 -14.83 10.43
CA SER A 61 -7.98 -16.27 10.30
C SER A 61 -8.24 -16.98 11.64
N GLY A 62 -8.01 -16.33 12.78
CA GLY A 62 -8.18 -16.91 14.12
C GLY A 62 -7.07 -17.88 14.55
N GLY A 63 -6.24 -18.37 13.63
CA GLY A 63 -5.13 -19.25 13.93
C GLY A 63 -4.35 -19.69 12.69
N SER A 64 -3.34 -20.53 12.92
CA SER A 64 -2.67 -21.26 11.82
C SER A 64 -3.65 -22.26 11.22
N ARG A 65 -3.51 -22.50 9.91
CA ARG A 65 -4.35 -23.43 9.15
C ARG A 65 -4.41 -24.85 9.74
N LEU A 66 -3.39 -25.27 10.50
CA LEU A 66 -3.35 -26.60 11.13
C LEU A 66 -4.16 -26.70 12.42
N VAL A 67 -4.62 -25.59 13.00
CA VAL A 67 -5.26 -25.54 14.33
C VAL A 67 -6.58 -24.75 14.36
N SER A 68 -6.97 -24.14 13.23
CA SER A 68 -8.19 -23.34 13.07
C SER A 68 -9.26 -24.09 12.28
#